data_AF-A0A5J4PAE7-F1
#
_entry.id   AF-A0A5J4PAE7-F1
#
_cell.length_a   1.000
_cell.length_b   1.000
_cell.length_c   1.000
_cell.angle_alpha   90.00
_cell.angle_beta   90.00
_cell.angle_gamma   90.00
#
_symmetry.space_group_name_H-M   'P 1'
#
loop_
_entity.id
_entity.type
_entity.pdbx_description
1 polymer ?
#
loop_
_entity_poly.entity_id
_entity_poly.type
_entity_poly.pdbx_seq_one_letter_code
_entity_poly.pdbx_strand_id
1 'polypeptide(L)'
;LMPLFAKNGMDWMYANCSTTAQRGALDWMGAFHDATKPVFEKLYKEVKEGNEAQRSIDSNSKPDYREKLDAELKALRESEMWQTGAVVRKLRPENS
;
A
#
# COMPACT_ATOMS: atom_id res chain seq x y z
N LEU A 1 -13.57 7.82 -2.13
CA LEU A 1 -13.71 7.37 -0.73
C LEU A 1 -12.57 7.86 0.16
N MET A 2 -11.29 7.67 -0.22
CA MET A 2 -10.13 8.21 0.54
C MET A 2 -10.30 9.67 1.01
N PRO A 3 -10.71 10.63 0.15
CA PRO A 3 -10.85 12.03 0.61
C PRO A 3 -11.98 12.26 1.62
N LEU A 4 -13.01 11.41 1.62
CA LEU A 4 -14.21 11.60 2.45
C LEU A 4 -14.02 11.06 3.86
N PHE A 5 -13.46 9.86 4.02
CA PHE A 5 -13.20 9.34 5.35
C PHE A 5 -12.02 10.04 6.02
N ALA A 6 -11.04 10.54 5.25
CA ALA A 6 -9.98 11.39 5.80
C ALA A 6 -10.53 12.68 6.43
N LYS A 7 -11.65 13.20 5.89
CA LYS A 7 -12.34 14.38 6.41
C LYS A 7 -13.28 14.06 7.57
N ASN A 8 -14.03 12.95 7.49
CA ASN A 8 -15.17 12.68 8.36
C ASN A 8 -14.95 11.57 9.39
N GLY A 9 -13.83 10.84 9.33
CA GLY A 9 -13.56 9.68 10.18
C GLY A 9 -13.95 8.34 9.54
N MET A 10 -13.43 7.25 10.12
CA MET A 10 -13.66 5.88 9.63
C MET A 10 -15.04 5.34 10.02
N ASP A 11 -15.56 5.75 11.18
CA ASP A 11 -16.90 5.45 11.65
C ASP A 11 -17.96 6.03 10.71
N TRP A 12 -17.79 7.27 10.25
CA TRP A 12 -18.63 7.87 9.21
C TRP A 12 -18.60 7.04 7.92
N MET A 13 -17.42 6.57 7.51
CA MET A 13 -17.30 5.74 6.30
C MET A 13 -18.07 4.42 6.45
N TYR A 14 -17.96 3.73 7.59
CA TYR A 14 -18.73 2.51 7.83
C TYR A 14 -20.23 2.78 7.83
N ALA A 15 -20.70 3.83 8.51
CA ALA A 15 -22.11 4.18 8.57
C ALA A 15 -22.74 4.46 7.18
N ASN A 16 -21.93 4.92 6.22
CA ASN A 16 -22.36 5.20 4.84
C ASN A 16 -22.19 4.01 3.86
N CYS A 17 -21.76 2.84 4.35
CA CYS A 17 -21.67 1.61 3.57
C CYS A 17 -22.91 0.72 3.80
N SER A 18 -23.13 -0.28 2.93
CA SER A 18 -24.20 -1.27 3.14
C SER A 18 -23.95 -2.13 4.39
N THR A 19 -25.01 -2.72 4.95
CA THR A 19 -24.92 -3.60 6.12
C THR A 19 -23.92 -4.75 5.90
N THR A 20 -23.88 -5.34 4.71
CA THR A 20 -22.91 -6.39 4.37
C THR A 20 -21.46 -5.90 4.47
N ALA A 21 -21.17 -4.70 3.96
CA ALA A 21 -19.84 -4.13 4.02
C ALA A 21 -19.45 -3.71 5.45
N GLN A 22 -20.40 -3.16 6.21
CA GLN A 22 -20.21 -2.82 7.63
C GLN A 22 -19.83 -4.05 8.46
N ARG A 23 -20.60 -5.14 8.35
CA ARG A 23 -20.33 -6.38 9.08
C ARG A 23 -19.01 -7.00 8.67
N GLY A 24 -18.74 -7.09 7.36
CA GLY A 24 -17.46 -7.58 6.87
C GLY A 24 -16.26 -6.82 7.46
N ALA A 25 -16.32 -5.50 7.51
CA ALA A 25 -15.24 -4.69 8.09
C ALA A 25 -15.11 -4.88 9.61
N LEU A 26 -16.20 -4.72 10.36
CA LEU A 26 -16.19 -4.76 11.82
C LEU A 26 -15.87 -6.15 12.38
N ASP A 27 -16.35 -7.20 11.73
CA ASP A 27 -16.16 -8.58 12.19
C ASP A 27 -14.74 -9.08 11.92
N TRP A 28 -14.08 -8.59 10.86
CA TRP A 28 -12.74 -9.05 10.46
C TRP A 28 -11.59 -8.12 10.83
N MET A 29 -11.83 -6.86 11.20
CA MET A 29 -10.76 -5.90 11.47
C MET A 29 -9.77 -6.39 12.53
N GLY A 30 -10.24 -7.10 13.57
CA GLY A 30 -9.38 -7.66 14.62
C GLY A 30 -8.44 -8.74 14.09
N ALA A 31 -8.96 -9.66 13.27
CA ALA A 31 -8.15 -10.74 12.68
C ALA A 31 -7.06 -10.19 11.74
N PHE A 32 -7.41 -9.19 10.90
CA PHE A 32 -6.42 -8.53 10.05
C PHE A 32 -5.40 -7.72 10.84
N HIS A 33 -5.83 -7.03 11.90
CA HIS A 33 -4.93 -6.34 12.82
C HIS A 33 -3.91 -7.32 13.41
N ASP A 34 -4.36 -8.44 13.98
CA ASP A 34 -3.47 -9.39 14.65
C ASP A 34 -2.52 -10.08 13.67
N ALA A 35 -2.98 -10.38 12.45
CA ALA A 35 -2.14 -10.95 11.41
C ALA A 35 -1.05 -9.99 10.91
N THR A 36 -1.35 -8.69 10.86
CA THR A 36 -0.42 -7.68 10.32
C THR A 36 0.47 -7.04 11.40
N LYS A 37 0.02 -7.02 12.66
CA LYS A 37 0.72 -6.39 13.78
C LYS A 37 2.18 -6.86 13.93
N PRO A 38 2.53 -8.16 13.90
CA PRO A 38 3.92 -8.60 14.03
C PRO A 38 4.83 -8.06 12.91
N VAL A 39 4.29 -7.88 11.71
CA VAL A 39 5.02 -7.32 10.56
C VAL A 39 5.34 -5.85 10.82
N PHE A 40 4.37 -5.07 11.30
CA PHE A 40 4.58 -3.67 11.65
C PHE A 40 5.51 -3.49 12.85
N GLU A 41 5.37 -4.32 13.89
CA GLU A 41 6.27 -4.29 15.06
C GLU A 41 7.72 -4.53 14.64
N LYS A 42 7.95 -5.52 13.76
CA LYS A 42 9.28 -5.76 13.18
C LYS A 42 9.76 -4.55 12.38
N LEU A 43 8.92 -4.00 11.49
CA LEU A 43 9.27 -2.83 10.68
C LEU A 43 9.69 -1.64 11.55
N TYR A 44 8.88 -1.30 12.55
CA TYR A 44 9.19 -0.18 13.45
C TYR A 44 10.45 -0.42 14.28
N LYS A 45 10.72 -1.67 14.67
CA LYS A 45 11.96 -2.03 15.34
C LYS A 45 13.17 -1.81 14.42
N GLU A 46 13.14 -2.31 13.19
CA GLU A 46 14.24 -2.14 12.22
C GLU A 46 14.50 -0.65 11.90
N VAL A 47 13.44 0.16 11.81
CA VAL A 47 13.56 1.61 11.65
C VAL A 47 14.21 2.25 12.87
N LYS A 48 13.75 1.91 14.07
CA LYS A 48 14.27 2.45 15.33
C LYS A 48 15.74 2.10 15.56
N GLU A 49 16.15 0.90 15.14
CA GLU A 49 17.54 0.42 15.23
C GLU A 49 18.45 1.02 14.14
N GLY A 50 17.89 1.75 13.16
CA GLY A 50 18.63 2.35 12.06
C GLY A 50 18.95 1.39 10.91
N ASN A 51 18.51 0.12 11.00
CA ASN A 51 18.79 -0.91 9.98
C ASN A 51 18.20 -0.52 8.62
N GLU A 52 16.98 0.01 8.58
CA GLU A 52 16.34 0.44 7.32
C GLU A 52 17.09 1.62 6.67
N ALA A 53 17.62 2.54 7.48
CA ALA A 53 18.46 3.62 6.96
C ALA A 53 19.78 3.07 6.39
N GLN A 54 20.42 2.13 7.09
CA GLN A 54 21.64 1.48 6.62
C GLN A 54 21.39 0.69 5.33
N ARG A 55 20.30 -0.11 5.23
CA ARG A 55 19.91 -0.82 4.01
C ARG A 55 19.79 0.13 2.81
N SER A 56 19.19 1.30 3.03
CA SER A 56 19.05 2.33 2.00
C SER A 56 20.42 2.87 1.56
N ILE A 57 21.27 3.26 2.50
CA ILE A 57 22.63 3.75 2.21
C ILE A 57 23.44 2.70 1.45
N ASP A 58 23.45 1.47 1.94
CA ASP A 58 24.20 0.35 1.36
C ASP A 58 23.72 0.04 -0.06
N SER A 59 22.41 0.10 -0.30
CA SER A 59 21.84 -0.19 -1.62
C SER A 59 22.11 0.94 -2.60
N ASN A 60 21.91 2.20 -2.20
CA ASN A 60 22.10 3.38 -3.06
C ASN A 60 23.58 3.65 -3.37
N SER A 61 24.51 3.17 -2.53
CA SER A 61 25.95 3.34 -2.76
C SER A 61 26.53 2.37 -3.79
N LYS A 62 25.76 1.39 -4.25
CA LYS A 62 26.23 0.42 -5.25
C LYS A 62 26.31 1.07 -6.63
N PRO A 63 27.38 0.80 -7.42
CA PRO A 63 27.54 1.39 -8.73
C PRO A 63 26.44 0.98 -9.73
N ASP A 64 25.79 -0.16 -9.51
CA ASP A 64 24.73 -0.73 -10.35
C ASP A 64 23.31 -0.48 -9.79
N TYR A 65 23.17 0.36 -8.76
CA TYR A 65 21.89 0.57 -8.07
C TYR A 65 20.76 0.97 -9.02
N ARG A 66 21.01 1.90 -9.94
CA ARG A 66 19.99 2.42 -10.86
C ARG A 66 19.44 1.35 -11.78
N GLU A 67 20.33 0.51 -12.32
CA GLU A 67 19.97 -0.59 -13.22
C GLU A 67 19.09 -1.63 -12.50
N LYS A 68 19.49 -2.03 -11.28
CA LYS A 68 18.71 -2.96 -10.46
C LYS A 68 17.35 -2.40 -10.05
N LEU A 69 17.30 -1.13 -9.65
CA LEU A 69 16.04 -0.45 -9.35
C LEU A 69 15.12 -0.42 -10.57
N ASP A 70 15.65 -0.10 -11.76
CA ASP A 70 14.85 -0.10 -12.99
C ASP A 70 14.32 -1.50 -13.33
N ALA A 71 15.07 -2.57 -13.05
CA ALA A 71 14.58 -3.94 -13.20
C ALA A 71 13.42 -4.26 -12.24
N GLU A 72 13.51 -3.87 -10.96
CA GLU A 72 12.43 -4.05 -9.98
C GLU A 72 11.18 -3.23 -10.35
N LEU A 73 11.36 -1.97 -10.74
CA LEU A 73 10.27 -1.10 -11.17
C LEU A 73 9.62 -1.59 -12.47
N LYS A 74 10.40 -2.16 -13.39
CA LYS A 74 9.91 -2.79 -14.61
C LYS A 74 9.05 -4.01 -14.26
N ALA A 75 9.52 -4.90 -13.40
CA ALA A 75 8.75 -6.06 -12.96
C ALA A 75 7.40 -5.65 -12.33
N LEU A 76 7.39 -4.61 -11.50
CA LEU A 76 6.15 -4.06 -10.95
C LEU A 76 5.24 -3.52 -12.05
N ARG A 77 5.76 -2.71 -12.98
CA ARG A 77 4.99 -2.11 -14.09
C ARG A 77 4.39 -3.16 -15.03
N GLU A 78 5.12 -4.24 -15.25
CA GLU A 78 4.73 -5.35 -16.12
C GLU A 78 3.83 -6.37 -15.43
N SER A 79 3.60 -6.24 -14.12
CA SER A 79 2.60 -7.06 -13.43
C SER A 79 1.20 -6.84 -14.01
N GLU A 80 0.41 -7.92 -14.01
CA GLU A 80 -0.95 -7.95 -14.56
C GLU A 80 -1.83 -6.84 -14.00
N MET A 81 -1.77 -6.61 -12.69
CA MET A 81 -2.53 -5.56 -12.00
C MET A 81 -2.20 -4.17 -12.54
N TRP A 82 -0.92 -3.87 -12.80
CA TRP A 82 -0.50 -2.56 -13.29
C TRP A 82 -0.79 -2.34 -14.77
N GLN A 83 -0.62 -3.36 -15.61
CA GLN A 83 -1.00 -3.31 -17.02
C GLN A 83 -2.50 -3.09 -17.19
N THR A 84 -3.32 -3.86 -16.47
CA THR A 84 -4.79 -3.72 -16.46
C THR A 84 -5.19 -2.33 -15.99
N GLY A 85 -4.62 -1.88 -14.87
CA GLY A 85 -4.88 -0.54 -14.35
C GLY A 85 -4.52 0.57 -15.34
N ALA A 86 -3.44 0.43 -16.10
CA ALA A 86 -3.04 1.41 -17.11
C ALA A 86 -4.05 1.54 -18.24
N VAL A 87 -4.59 0.42 -18.73
CA VAL A 87 -5.64 0.41 -19.76
C VAL A 87 -6.93 1.02 -19.21
N VAL A 88 -7.41 0.55 -18.06
CA VAL A 88 -8.67 1.02 -17.46
C VAL A 88 -8.60 2.52 -17.13
N ARG A 89 -7.46 3.05 -16.68
CA ARG A 89 -7.29 4.48 -16.43
C ARG A 89 -7.46 5.34 -17.69
N LYS A 90 -7.04 4.86 -18.86
CA LYS A 90 -7.23 5.58 -20.14
C LYS A 90 -8.71 5.69 -20.54
N LEU A 91 -9.55 4.77 -20.09
CA LEU A 91 -10.98 4.75 -20.40
C LEU A 91 -11.79 5.70 -19.50
N ARG A 92 -11.16 6.35 -18.52
CA ARG A 92 -11.88 7.25 -17.61
C ARG A 92 -12.19 8.58 -18.30
N PRO A 93 -13.43 9.10 -18.16
CA PRO A 93 -13.84 10.34 -18.84
C PRO A 93 -12.95 11.54 -18.55
N GLU A 94 -12.38 11.64 -17.35
CA GLU A 94 -11.49 12.73 -16.96
C GLU A 94 -10.09 12.69 -17.62
N ASN A 95 -9.75 11.59 -18.30
CA ASN A 95 -8.47 11.39 -18.99
C ASN A 95 -8.63 11.37 -20.53
N SER A 96 -9.85 11.64 -21.03
CA SER A 96 -10.16 11.74 -22.47
C SER A 96 -10.09 13.17 -22.96
#